data_AF-A0AAJ5YP42-F1
#
_entry.id   AF-A0AAJ5YP42-F1
#
_cell.length_a   1.000
_cell.length_b   1.000
_cell.length_c   1.000
_cell.angle_alpha   90.00
_cell.angle_beta   90.00
_cell.angle_gamma   90.00
#
_symmetry.space_group_name_H-M   'P 1'
#
loop_
_entity.id
_entity.type
_entity.pdbx_description
1 polymer ?
#
loop_
_entity_poly.entity_id
_entity_poly.type
_entity_poly.pdbx_seq_one_letter_code
_entity_poly.pdbx_strand_id
1 'polypeptide(L)'
;MEAFTGFRDEIDAFVSNETLIQNERREKLIKTSRDVTSLSKKVIFHLHRFSVKEGWSPPNPSDSSNSKLLKEAHDKLEDIYTILRTCAENEQLSSSTMRPSSNMLRYERFVGASLEELLYITPERFLLGLSDLTGELMRFAINSVGSPDASKILARVLFMQRSIYNALEPLAPYNSDIRKKQHVSNTSLRKVEDTAYTMQVRSSEYSDPAMMQELVRRALQSNDVIEP
;
A
#
# COMPACT_ATOMS: atom_id res chain seq x y z
N MET A 1 -55.20 -19.31 19.44
CA MET A 1 -54.31 -18.12 19.47
C MET A 1 -52.95 -18.45 20.08
N GLU A 2 -52.86 -19.28 21.13
CA GLU A 2 -51.59 -19.68 21.77
C GLU A 2 -50.60 -20.46 20.87
N ALA A 3 -51.10 -21.29 19.95
CA ALA A 3 -50.21 -22.01 19.02
C ALA A 3 -49.45 -21.05 18.09
N PHE A 4 -50.10 -19.97 17.63
CA PHE A 4 -49.48 -18.96 16.77
C PHE A 4 -48.48 -18.07 17.51
N THR A 5 -48.68 -17.84 18.81
CA THR A 5 -47.69 -17.12 19.63
C THR A 5 -46.45 -17.98 19.87
N GLY A 6 -46.61 -19.29 20.13
CA GLY A 6 -45.47 -20.21 20.27
C GLY A 6 -44.60 -20.29 19.00
N PHE A 7 -45.21 -20.41 17.81
CA PHE A 7 -44.46 -20.39 16.55
C PHE A 7 -43.76 -19.06 16.29
N ARG A 8 -44.39 -17.93 16.66
CA ARG A 8 -43.76 -16.62 16.56
C ARG A 8 -42.53 -16.52 17.46
N ASP A 9 -42.64 -16.94 18.72
CA ASP A 9 -41.54 -16.89 19.67
C ASP A 9 -40.37 -17.80 19.25
N GLU A 10 -40.66 -18.96 18.65
CA GLU A 10 -39.64 -19.86 18.08
C GLU A 10 -38.93 -19.22 16.87
N ILE A 11 -39.68 -18.59 15.96
CA ILE A 11 -39.11 -17.87 14.82
C ILE A 11 -38.27 -16.68 15.30
N ASP A 12 -38.76 -15.88 16.24
CA ASP A 12 -38.04 -14.73 16.78
C ASP A 12 -36.75 -15.17 17.49
N ALA A 13 -36.77 -16.29 18.23
CA ALA A 13 -35.58 -16.88 18.84
C ALA A 13 -34.57 -17.39 17.78
N PHE A 14 -35.05 -18.03 16.71
CA PHE A 14 -34.21 -18.49 15.60
C PHE A 14 -33.53 -17.32 14.88
N VAL A 15 -34.29 -16.28 14.49
CA VAL A 15 -33.76 -15.07 13.85
C VAL A 15 -32.78 -14.35 14.77
N SER A 16 -33.08 -14.28 16.07
CA SER A 16 -32.17 -13.69 17.05
C SER A 16 -30.85 -14.46 17.14
N ASN A 17 -30.89 -15.79 17.15
CA ASN A 17 -29.69 -16.60 17.17
C ASN A 17 -28.86 -16.45 15.87
N GLU A 18 -29.52 -16.47 14.71
CA GLU A 18 -28.84 -16.29 13.42
C GLU A 18 -28.16 -14.92 13.30
N THR A 19 -28.84 -13.85 13.73
CA THR A 19 -28.28 -12.50 13.73
C THR A 19 -27.09 -12.36 14.69
N LEU A 20 -27.12 -13.00 15.85
CA LEU A 20 -25.98 -13.06 16.77
C LEU A 20 -24.77 -13.74 16.11
N ILE A 21 -24.98 -14.90 15.48
CA ILE A 21 -23.91 -15.64 14.77
C ILE A 21 -23.30 -14.77 13.66
N GLN A 22 -24.13 -14.07 12.87
CA GLN A 22 -23.65 -13.17 11.81
C GLN A 22 -22.86 -11.99 12.37
N ASN A 23 -23.31 -11.41 13.49
CA ASN A 23 -22.60 -10.31 14.16
C ASN A 23 -21.25 -10.76 14.71
N GLU A 24 -21.17 -11.92 15.36
CA GLU A 24 -19.90 -12.47 15.85
C GLU A 24 -18.91 -12.74 14.71
N ARG A 25 -19.39 -13.32 13.59
CA ARG A 25 -18.59 -13.52 12.39
C ARG A 25 -18.06 -12.20 11.84
N ARG A 26 -18.93 -11.18 11.72
CA ARG A 26 -18.56 -9.83 11.26
C ARG A 26 -17.51 -9.21 12.18
N GLU A 27 -17.66 -9.31 13.49
CA GLU A 27 -16.69 -8.78 14.45
C GLU A 27 -15.32 -9.46 14.32
N LYS A 28 -15.28 -10.79 14.15
CA LYS A 28 -14.03 -11.53 13.90
C LYS A 28 -13.35 -11.02 12.63
N LEU A 29 -14.08 -10.90 11.53
CA LEU A 29 -13.53 -10.37 10.27
C LEU A 29 -13.01 -8.94 10.39
N ILE A 30 -13.72 -8.08 11.14
CA ILE A 30 -13.26 -6.71 11.41
C ILE A 30 -11.95 -6.72 12.21
N LYS A 31 -11.82 -7.59 13.23
CA LYS A 31 -10.59 -7.73 14.02
C LYS A 31 -9.43 -8.18 13.12
N THR A 32 -9.61 -9.25 12.35
CA THR A 32 -8.60 -9.74 11.40
C THR A 32 -8.18 -8.68 10.37
N SER A 33 -9.14 -7.93 9.81
CA SER A 33 -8.84 -6.84 8.88
C SER A 33 -8.00 -5.73 9.52
N ARG A 34 -8.26 -5.37 10.79
CA ARG A 34 -7.46 -4.40 11.54
C ARG A 34 -6.05 -4.92 11.79
N ASP A 35 -5.90 -6.20 12.11
CA ASP A 35 -4.59 -6.83 12.33
C ASP A 35 -3.75 -6.83 11.04
N VAL A 36 -4.34 -7.25 9.92
CA VAL A 36 -3.70 -7.19 8.58
C VAL A 36 -3.30 -5.76 8.23
N THR A 37 -4.18 -4.79 8.48
CA THR A 37 -3.87 -3.36 8.23
C THR A 37 -2.71 -2.88 9.10
N SER A 38 -2.68 -3.27 10.37
CA SER A 38 -1.61 -2.93 11.31
C SER A 38 -0.27 -3.50 10.88
N LEU A 39 -0.24 -4.79 10.51
CA LEU A 39 0.97 -5.44 10.00
C LEU A 39 1.43 -4.84 8.66
N SER A 40 0.51 -4.55 7.75
CA SER A 40 0.83 -3.91 6.46
C SER A 40 1.53 -2.56 6.67
N LYS A 41 1.04 -1.74 7.61
CA LYS A 41 1.71 -0.49 8.00
C LYS A 41 3.09 -0.76 8.59
N LYS A 42 3.27 -1.77 9.44
CA LYS A 42 4.58 -2.14 9.99
C LYS A 42 5.56 -2.55 8.89
N VAL A 43 5.12 -3.30 7.88
CA VAL A 43 5.93 -3.64 6.70
C VAL A 43 6.36 -2.38 5.96
N ILE A 44 5.42 -1.48 5.64
CA ILE A 44 5.70 -0.21 4.96
C ILE A 44 6.72 0.63 5.76
N PHE A 45 6.50 0.83 7.07
CA PHE A 45 7.43 1.58 7.92
C PHE A 45 8.81 0.91 8.03
N HIS A 46 8.86 -0.42 7.95
CA HIS A 46 10.12 -1.14 7.95
C HIS A 46 10.87 -0.94 6.64
N LEU A 47 10.19 -0.98 5.49
CA LEU A 47 10.75 -0.71 4.17
C LEU A 47 11.29 0.72 4.04
N HIS A 48 10.66 1.70 4.69
CA HIS A 48 11.15 3.10 4.73
C HIS A 48 12.50 3.27 5.44
N ARG A 49 12.97 2.27 6.18
CA ARG A 49 14.31 2.29 6.80
C ARG A 49 15.41 1.87 5.84
N PHE A 50 15.06 1.45 4.61
CA PHE A 50 16.02 1.08 3.59
C PHE A 50 17.00 2.23 3.35
N SER A 51 18.29 1.96 3.57
CA SER A 51 19.32 2.99 3.48
C SER A 51 19.85 3.10 2.06
N VAL A 52 19.79 4.30 1.50
CA VAL A 52 20.43 4.68 0.24
C VAL A 52 21.62 5.61 0.44
N LYS A 53 22.13 5.75 1.67
CA LYS A 53 23.20 6.71 2.02
C LYS A 53 24.49 6.52 1.21
N GLU A 54 24.82 5.27 0.88
CA GLU A 54 26.02 4.93 0.11
C GLU A 54 25.76 4.87 -1.41
N GLY A 55 24.58 5.31 -1.85
CA GLY A 55 24.09 5.17 -3.21
C GLY A 55 23.08 4.03 -3.35
N TRP A 56 22.44 3.97 -4.51
CA TRP A 56 21.57 2.85 -4.86
C TRP A 56 22.42 1.68 -5.34
N SER A 57 22.66 0.73 -4.44
CA SER A 57 23.21 -0.58 -4.79
C SER A 57 22.09 -1.61 -4.79
N PRO A 58 21.93 -2.41 -5.86
CA PRO A 58 21.03 -3.55 -5.83
C PRO A 58 21.39 -4.44 -4.64
N PRO A 59 20.42 -4.99 -3.90
CA PRO A 59 20.70 -5.83 -2.73
C PRO A 59 21.58 -7.00 -3.15
N ASN A 60 22.85 -6.95 -2.75
CA ASN A 60 23.78 -8.07 -2.88
C ASN A 60 23.59 -8.96 -1.65
N PRO A 61 23.50 -10.30 -1.78
CA PRO A 61 23.45 -11.21 -0.63
C PRO A 61 24.56 -11.02 0.41
N SER A 62 25.69 -10.37 0.08
CA SER A 62 26.75 -10.03 1.03
C SER A 62 26.55 -8.72 1.80
N ASP A 63 25.60 -7.86 1.39
CA ASP A 63 25.39 -6.54 1.96
C ASP A 63 24.46 -6.63 3.19
N SER A 64 25.06 -6.58 4.39
CA SER A 64 24.46 -7.24 5.56
C SER A 64 23.25 -6.51 6.16
N SER A 65 23.12 -5.20 5.98
CA SER A 65 22.10 -4.41 6.70
C SER A 65 20.77 -4.35 5.94
N ASN A 66 20.80 -3.83 4.70
CA ASN A 66 19.61 -3.75 3.86
C ASN A 66 19.03 -5.14 3.52
N SER A 67 19.88 -6.15 3.33
CA SER A 67 19.42 -7.52 3.09
C SER A 67 18.71 -8.13 4.29
N LYS A 68 19.19 -7.87 5.52
CA LYS A 68 18.50 -8.27 6.76
C LYS A 68 17.16 -7.55 6.90
N LEU A 69 17.12 -6.25 6.64
CA LEU A 69 15.89 -5.46 6.66
C LEU A 69 14.86 -6.01 5.66
N LEU A 70 15.27 -6.32 4.43
CA LEU A 70 14.36 -6.89 3.43
C LEU A 70 13.88 -8.28 3.83
N LYS A 71 14.75 -9.12 4.42
CA LYS A 71 14.35 -10.41 4.98
C LYS A 71 13.31 -10.23 6.09
N GLU A 72 13.57 -9.34 7.04
CA GLU A 72 12.64 -9.02 8.12
C GLU A 72 11.32 -8.40 7.62
N ALA A 73 11.34 -7.66 6.51
CA ALA A 73 10.13 -7.17 5.85
C ALA A 73 9.32 -8.32 5.25
N HIS A 74 10.02 -9.26 4.61
CA HIS A 74 9.43 -10.44 4.00
C HIS A 74 8.83 -11.38 5.05
N ASP A 75 9.52 -11.62 6.17
CA ASP A 75 8.98 -12.44 7.28
C ASP A 75 7.66 -11.84 7.81
N LYS A 76 7.58 -10.50 7.96
CA LYS A 76 6.34 -9.81 8.35
C LYS A 76 5.24 -9.88 7.29
N LEU A 77 5.61 -10.00 6.01
CA LEU A 77 4.66 -10.20 4.91
C LEU A 77 4.09 -11.62 4.95
N GLU A 78 4.93 -12.62 5.25
CA GLU A 78 4.49 -14.01 5.45
C GLU A 78 3.52 -14.15 6.64
N ASP A 79 3.70 -13.37 7.71
CA ASP A 79 2.73 -13.29 8.82
C ASP A 79 1.34 -12.82 8.33
N ILE A 80 1.31 -11.83 7.43
CA ILE A 80 0.05 -11.34 6.83
C ILE A 80 -0.60 -12.45 6.00
N TYR A 81 0.18 -13.15 5.17
CA TYR A 81 -0.35 -14.27 4.37
C TYR A 81 -0.89 -15.39 5.25
N THR A 82 -0.22 -15.69 6.36
CA THR A 82 -0.68 -16.69 7.33
C THR A 82 -2.02 -16.28 7.93
N ILE A 83 -2.19 -15.03 8.36
CA ILE A 83 -3.46 -14.54 8.90
C ILE A 83 -4.58 -14.62 7.86
N LEU A 84 -4.30 -14.22 6.61
CA LEU A 84 -5.28 -14.29 5.53
C LEU A 84 -5.67 -15.74 5.21
N ARG A 85 -4.71 -16.67 5.24
CA ARG A 85 -4.96 -18.10 4.99
C ARG A 85 -5.84 -18.70 6.08
N THR A 86 -5.49 -18.48 7.35
CA THR A 86 -6.28 -18.93 8.50
C THR A 86 -7.69 -18.33 8.45
N CYS A 87 -7.83 -17.06 8.06
CA CYS A 87 -9.14 -16.42 7.87
C CYS A 87 -9.96 -17.13 6.78
N ALA A 88 -9.36 -17.38 5.61
CA ALA A 88 -10.03 -18.06 4.51
C ALA A 88 -10.47 -19.49 4.88
N GLU A 89 -9.63 -20.23 5.61
CA GLU A 89 -9.94 -21.57 6.13
C GLU A 89 -11.12 -21.53 7.13
N ASN A 90 -11.13 -20.60 8.08
CA ASN A 90 -12.22 -20.43 9.04
C ASN A 90 -13.55 -20.06 8.37
N GLU A 91 -13.47 -19.32 7.26
CA GLU A 91 -14.62 -18.93 6.45
C GLU A 91 -15.04 -20.03 5.45
N GLN A 92 -14.38 -21.20 5.49
CA GLN A 92 -14.60 -22.33 4.58
C GLN A 92 -14.50 -21.93 3.10
N LEU A 93 -13.69 -20.90 2.83
CA LEU A 93 -13.35 -20.42 1.49
C LEU A 93 -12.19 -21.21 0.87
N SER A 94 -11.70 -22.24 1.57
CA SER A 94 -10.68 -23.15 1.08
C SER A 94 -11.21 -23.93 -0.14
N SER A 95 -10.61 -23.65 -1.30
CA SER A 95 -10.88 -24.42 -2.52
C SER A 95 -10.51 -25.89 -2.29
N SER A 96 -11.48 -26.80 -2.48
CA SER A 96 -11.27 -28.25 -2.53
C SER A 96 -10.66 -28.73 -3.86
N THR A 97 -10.27 -27.80 -4.75
CA THR A 97 -9.69 -28.10 -6.07
C THR A 97 -8.38 -27.35 -6.28
N MET A 98 -7.34 -28.05 -6.75
CA MET A 98 -6.03 -27.50 -7.16
C MET A 98 -6.08 -26.54 -8.37
N ARG A 99 -7.26 -26.26 -8.95
CA ARG A 99 -7.46 -25.24 -9.99
C ARG A 99 -8.84 -24.59 -9.86
N PRO A 100 -8.99 -23.32 -10.26
CA PRO A 100 -10.23 -22.57 -10.10
C PRO A 100 -11.35 -23.03 -11.05
N SER A 101 -12.61 -22.90 -10.60
CA SER A 101 -13.80 -23.38 -11.33
C SER A 101 -14.11 -22.58 -12.59
N SER A 102 -14.88 -23.19 -13.50
CA SER A 102 -15.28 -22.60 -14.80
C SER A 102 -16.08 -21.28 -14.69
N ASN A 103 -16.56 -20.92 -13.50
CA ASN A 103 -17.27 -19.66 -13.24
C ASN A 103 -16.32 -18.49 -12.91
N MET A 104 -15.02 -18.76 -12.72
CA MET A 104 -13.94 -17.75 -12.62
C MET A 104 -13.44 -17.26 -14.00
N LEU A 105 -14.00 -17.76 -15.12
CA LEU A 105 -13.50 -17.58 -16.48
C LEU A 105 -14.14 -16.43 -17.30
N ARG A 106 -14.60 -15.36 -16.66
CA ARG A 106 -14.89 -14.06 -17.31
C ARG A 106 -14.53 -12.95 -16.31
N TYR A 107 -13.55 -12.07 -16.51
CA TYR A 107 -12.82 -11.61 -17.70
C TYR A 107 -11.34 -11.38 -17.30
N GLU A 108 -10.44 -12.15 -17.93
CA GLU A 108 -8.97 -12.07 -17.96
C GLU A 108 -8.22 -11.57 -16.70
N ARG A 109 -7.78 -12.53 -15.90
CA ARG A 109 -6.81 -12.32 -14.82
C ARG A 109 -5.51 -13.05 -15.15
N PHE A 110 -4.57 -12.33 -15.75
CA PHE A 110 -3.17 -12.75 -15.78
C PHE A 110 -2.43 -11.99 -14.69
N VAL A 111 -2.20 -12.65 -13.55
CA VAL A 111 -1.16 -12.23 -12.60
C VAL A 111 -0.29 -13.46 -12.41
N GLY A 112 1.02 -13.30 -12.59
CA GLY A 112 1.98 -14.39 -12.88
C GLY A 112 2.03 -15.55 -11.87
N ALA A 113 2.89 -16.52 -12.15
CA ALA A 113 2.97 -17.85 -11.53
C ALA A 113 3.16 -17.93 -9.99
N SER A 114 3.10 -16.81 -9.26
CA SER A 114 3.33 -16.73 -7.82
C SER A 114 2.14 -16.18 -7.02
N LEU A 115 1.02 -15.81 -7.66
CA LEU A 115 -0.18 -15.32 -6.97
C LEU A 115 -1.35 -16.29 -7.19
N GLU A 116 -1.36 -17.37 -6.39
CA GLU A 116 -2.61 -18.07 -6.11
C GLU A 116 -3.56 -17.07 -5.42
N GLU A 117 -4.74 -16.85 -5.97
CA GLU A 117 -5.70 -15.95 -5.33
C GLU A 117 -6.23 -16.58 -4.05
N LEU A 118 -5.63 -16.20 -2.94
CA LEU A 118 -6.11 -16.50 -1.60
C LEU A 118 -7.41 -15.74 -1.27
N LEU A 119 -7.58 -14.55 -1.85
CA LEU A 119 -8.73 -13.68 -1.67
C LEU A 119 -8.95 -12.82 -2.92
N TYR A 120 -10.21 -12.71 -3.39
CA TYR A 120 -10.56 -11.79 -4.47
C TYR A 120 -10.53 -10.33 -3.97
N ILE A 121 -9.66 -9.52 -4.57
CA ILE A 121 -9.62 -8.07 -4.34
C ILE A 121 -10.31 -7.40 -5.52
N THR A 122 -11.40 -6.67 -5.26
CA THR A 122 -12.11 -5.91 -6.30
C THR A 122 -11.15 -4.91 -6.97
N PRO A 123 -11.26 -4.68 -8.29
CA PRO A 123 -10.42 -3.71 -9.01
C PRO A 123 -10.37 -2.34 -8.33
N GLU A 124 -11.51 -1.83 -7.85
CA GLU A 124 -11.60 -0.56 -7.14
C GLU A 124 -10.68 -0.48 -5.92
N ARG A 125 -10.69 -1.51 -5.05
CA ARG A 125 -9.83 -1.58 -3.86
C ARG A 125 -8.35 -1.61 -4.22
N PHE A 126 -8.00 -2.34 -5.27
CA PHE A 126 -6.62 -2.38 -5.77
C PHE A 126 -6.18 -1.00 -6.26
N LEU A 127 -7.00 -0.30 -7.06
CA LEU A 127 -6.69 1.02 -7.56
C LEU A 127 -6.55 2.07 -6.44
N LEU A 128 -7.42 2.01 -5.41
CA LEU A 128 -7.30 2.86 -4.24
C LEU A 128 -5.99 2.60 -3.45
N GLY A 129 -5.58 1.34 -3.33
CA GLY A 129 -4.28 0.99 -2.75
C GLY A 129 -3.11 1.49 -3.59
N LEU A 130 -3.22 1.44 -4.92
CA LEU A 130 -2.22 2.00 -5.83
C LEU A 130 -2.12 3.52 -5.71
N SER A 131 -3.23 4.21 -5.44
CA SER A 131 -3.19 5.65 -5.13
C SER A 131 -2.44 5.92 -3.83
N ASP A 132 -2.62 5.11 -2.79
CA ASP A 132 -1.91 5.26 -1.50
C ASP A 132 -0.40 5.05 -1.65
N LEU A 133 0.04 4.14 -2.53
CA LEU A 133 1.45 3.94 -2.86
C LEU A 133 2.13 5.24 -3.31
N THR A 134 1.43 6.13 -4.01
CA THR A 134 2.03 7.39 -4.48
C THR A 134 2.58 8.25 -3.35
N GLY A 135 1.90 8.27 -2.19
CA GLY A 135 2.35 8.99 -0.99
C GLY A 135 3.55 8.31 -0.33
N GLU A 136 3.60 6.98 -0.31
CA GLU A 136 4.75 6.23 0.20
C GLU A 136 5.98 6.42 -0.71
N LEU A 137 5.80 6.47 -2.04
CA LEU A 137 6.88 6.80 -2.97
C LEU A 137 7.43 8.21 -2.75
N MET A 138 6.57 9.20 -2.49
CA MET A 138 7.03 10.55 -2.14
C MET A 138 7.88 10.53 -0.88
N ARG A 139 7.42 9.89 0.20
CA ARG A 139 8.17 9.79 1.46
C ARG A 139 9.55 9.17 1.22
N PHE A 140 9.62 8.09 0.43
CA PHE A 140 10.88 7.46 0.05
C PHE A 140 11.80 8.43 -0.72
N ALA A 141 11.25 9.15 -1.69
CA ALA A 141 12.00 10.10 -2.51
C ALA A 141 12.59 11.25 -1.68
N ILE A 142 11.80 11.85 -0.79
CA ILE A 142 12.26 12.93 0.10
C ILE A 142 13.35 12.43 1.06
N ASN A 143 13.19 11.23 1.61
CA ASN A 143 14.22 10.63 2.47
C ASN A 143 15.53 10.31 1.72
N SER A 144 15.46 10.13 0.39
CA SER A 144 16.62 9.82 -0.45
C SER A 144 17.48 11.02 -0.83
N VAL A 145 17.04 12.26 -0.56
CA VAL A 145 17.70 13.48 -1.05
C VAL A 145 19.14 13.65 -0.55
N GLY A 146 19.45 13.08 0.63
CA GLY A 146 20.83 13.05 1.16
C GLY A 146 21.74 11.98 0.55
N SER A 147 21.26 11.20 -0.42
CA SER A 147 22.06 10.15 -1.06
C SER A 147 22.83 10.66 -2.28
N PRO A 148 23.96 10.01 -2.63
CA PRO A 148 24.69 10.29 -3.87
C PRO A 148 23.84 10.13 -5.14
N ASP A 149 22.84 9.24 -5.11
CA ASP A 149 21.96 8.93 -6.25
C ASP A 149 20.60 9.62 -6.19
N ALA A 150 20.44 10.65 -5.36
CA ALA A 150 19.17 11.36 -5.16
C ALA A 150 18.48 11.76 -6.47
N SER A 151 19.22 12.30 -7.45
CA SER A 151 18.67 12.68 -8.77
C SER A 151 18.04 11.52 -9.52
N LYS A 152 18.69 10.35 -9.48
CA LYS A 152 18.18 9.14 -10.14
C LYS A 152 16.94 8.63 -9.43
N ILE A 153 16.95 8.63 -8.09
CA ILE A 153 15.82 8.17 -7.28
C ILE A 153 14.60 9.06 -7.49
N LEU A 154 14.76 10.38 -7.41
CA LEU A 154 13.67 11.33 -7.67
C LEU A 154 13.11 11.19 -9.08
N ALA A 155 13.97 11.09 -10.11
CA ALA A 155 13.52 10.90 -11.48
C ALA A 155 12.70 9.60 -11.65
N ARG A 156 13.14 8.50 -11.01
CA ARG A 156 12.42 7.23 -11.05
C ARG A 156 11.08 7.30 -10.32
N VAL A 157 11.05 7.92 -9.14
CA VAL A 157 9.81 8.09 -8.37
C VAL A 157 8.82 8.96 -9.14
N LEU A 158 9.26 10.09 -9.72
CA LEU A 158 8.41 10.97 -10.54
C LEU A 158 7.82 10.22 -11.73
N PHE A 159 8.63 9.42 -12.43
CA PHE A 159 8.14 8.59 -13.51
C PHE A 159 7.03 7.63 -13.06
N MET A 160 7.22 6.94 -11.93
CA MET A 160 6.22 6.02 -11.39
C MET A 160 4.95 6.76 -10.94
N GLN A 161 5.07 7.86 -10.21
CA GLN A 161 3.94 8.67 -9.75
C GLN A 161 3.13 9.25 -10.92
N ARG A 162 3.79 9.82 -11.93
CA ARG A 162 3.13 10.33 -13.14
C ARG A 162 2.43 9.22 -13.91
N SER A 163 3.04 8.04 -14.02
CA SER A 163 2.42 6.89 -14.67
C SER A 163 1.15 6.45 -13.97
N ILE A 164 1.17 6.36 -12.63
CA ILE A 164 -0.01 6.01 -11.83
C ILE A 164 -1.08 7.11 -11.93
N TYR A 165 -0.70 8.37 -11.77
CA TYR A 165 -1.60 9.52 -11.85
C TYR A 165 -2.36 9.53 -13.18
N ASN A 166 -1.63 9.48 -14.30
CA ASN A 166 -2.19 9.53 -15.65
C ASN A 166 -3.11 8.33 -15.96
N ALA A 167 -2.80 7.15 -15.41
CA ALA A 167 -3.63 5.96 -15.59
C ALA A 167 -4.95 6.04 -14.80
N LEU A 168 -4.93 6.65 -13.62
CA LEU A 168 -6.09 6.75 -12.73
C LEU A 168 -6.95 8.00 -13.00
N GLU A 169 -6.40 9.06 -13.60
CA GLU A 169 -7.10 10.34 -13.80
C GLU A 169 -8.38 10.21 -14.63
N PRO A 170 -8.42 9.42 -15.72
CA PRO A 170 -9.65 9.20 -16.49
C PRO A 170 -10.79 8.56 -15.67
N LEU A 171 -10.48 7.92 -14.55
CA LEU A 171 -11.46 7.26 -13.68
C LEU A 171 -12.06 8.21 -12.63
N ALA A 172 -11.43 9.37 -12.36
CA ALA A 172 -11.84 10.32 -11.33
C ALA A 172 -13.27 10.90 -11.50
N PRO A 173 -13.80 11.14 -12.71
CA PRO A 173 -15.19 11.56 -12.88
C PRO A 173 -16.21 10.52 -12.41
N TYR A 174 -15.86 9.24 -12.51
CA TYR A 174 -16.77 8.11 -12.25
C TYR A 174 -16.68 7.56 -10.83
N ASN A 175 -15.58 7.83 -10.12
CA ASN A 175 -15.37 7.36 -8.76
C ASN A 175 -14.91 8.50 -7.84
N SER A 176 -15.73 8.81 -6.82
CA SER A 176 -15.45 9.91 -5.89
C SER A 176 -14.23 9.69 -5.02
N ASP A 177 -13.91 8.44 -4.69
CA ASP A 177 -12.77 8.12 -3.85
C ASP A 177 -11.48 8.21 -4.65
N ILE A 178 -11.46 7.74 -5.91
CA ILE A 178 -10.35 7.97 -6.84
C ILE A 178 -10.13 9.48 -7.02
N ARG A 179 -11.19 10.27 -7.23
CA ARG A 179 -11.06 11.73 -7.37
C ARG A 179 -10.41 12.39 -6.14
N LYS A 180 -10.84 12.02 -4.93
CA LYS A 180 -10.23 12.51 -3.69
C LYS A 180 -8.77 12.10 -3.60
N LYS A 181 -8.44 10.85 -3.95
CA LYS A 181 -7.07 10.35 -3.96
C LYS A 181 -6.21 11.05 -4.99
N GLN A 182 -6.72 11.37 -6.18
CA GLN A 182 -5.99 12.11 -7.20
C GLN A 182 -5.58 13.50 -6.76
N HIS A 183 -6.43 14.19 -6.02
CA HIS A 183 -6.06 15.48 -5.44
C HIS A 183 -4.83 15.36 -4.52
N VAL A 184 -4.80 14.32 -3.68
CA VAL A 184 -3.66 14.04 -2.79
C VAL A 184 -2.43 13.57 -3.58
N SER A 185 -2.61 12.72 -4.60
CA SER A 185 -1.53 12.26 -5.48
C SER A 185 -0.89 13.40 -6.27
N ASN A 186 -1.66 14.40 -6.70
CA ASN A 186 -1.13 15.61 -7.36
C ASN A 186 -0.26 16.42 -6.39
N THR A 187 -0.74 16.67 -5.18
CA THR A 187 0.06 17.33 -4.12
C THR A 187 1.34 16.54 -3.82
N SER A 188 1.25 15.21 -3.81
CA SER A 188 2.38 14.32 -3.61
C SER A 188 3.42 14.43 -4.72
N LEU A 189 2.96 14.44 -5.97
CA LEU A 189 3.79 14.57 -7.16
C LEU A 189 4.51 15.92 -7.19
N ARG A 190 3.81 17.03 -6.92
CA ARG A 190 4.39 18.38 -6.86
C ARG A 190 5.54 18.47 -5.86
N LYS A 191 5.39 17.89 -4.66
CA LYS A 191 6.48 17.89 -3.65
C LYS A 191 7.75 17.23 -4.16
N VAL A 192 7.64 16.13 -4.89
CA VAL A 192 8.80 15.45 -5.48
C VAL A 192 9.36 16.27 -6.64
N GLU A 193 8.50 16.91 -7.47
CA GLU A 193 8.92 17.78 -8.57
C GLU A 193 9.69 19.01 -8.07
N ASP A 194 9.17 19.70 -7.06
CA ASP A 194 9.80 20.87 -6.45
C ASP A 194 11.16 20.53 -5.83
N THR A 195 11.25 19.34 -5.23
CA THR A 195 12.49 18.81 -4.66
C THR A 195 13.52 18.52 -5.74
N ALA A 196 13.10 17.85 -6.82
CA ALA A 196 13.96 17.56 -7.97
C ALA A 196 14.43 18.84 -8.66
N TYR A 197 13.53 19.81 -8.84
CA TYR A 197 13.83 21.13 -9.40
C TYR A 197 14.86 21.87 -8.55
N THR A 198 14.62 21.98 -7.24
CA THR A 198 15.53 22.68 -6.31
C THR A 198 16.92 22.07 -6.33
N MET A 199 17.01 20.74 -6.36
CA MET A 199 18.28 20.05 -6.43
C MET A 199 18.99 20.26 -7.76
N GLN A 200 18.26 20.24 -8.89
CA GLN A 200 18.83 20.48 -10.21
C GLN A 200 19.36 21.92 -10.34
N VAL A 201 18.61 22.93 -9.91
CA VAL A 201 19.03 24.33 -9.94
C VAL A 201 20.31 24.53 -9.12
N ARG A 202 20.36 23.97 -7.90
CA ARG A 202 21.56 24.06 -7.07
C ARG A 202 22.76 23.36 -7.69
N SER A 203 22.53 22.23 -8.36
CA SER A 203 23.58 21.51 -9.10
C SER A 203 24.19 22.30 -10.25
N SER A 204 23.44 23.24 -10.83
CA SER A 204 23.97 24.16 -11.82
C SER A 204 24.67 25.39 -11.22
N GLU A 205 24.37 25.76 -9.96
CA GLU A 205 24.93 26.94 -9.30
C GLU A 205 26.26 26.67 -8.59
N TYR A 206 26.48 25.45 -8.08
CA TYR A 206 27.65 25.11 -7.27
C TYR A 206 28.39 23.88 -7.81
N SER A 207 29.70 23.98 -7.96
CA SER A 207 30.55 22.89 -8.47
C SER A 207 30.95 21.83 -7.41
N ASP A 208 30.67 22.06 -6.12
CA ASP A 208 31.03 21.14 -5.01
C ASP A 208 29.82 20.30 -4.53
N PRO A 209 29.80 18.98 -4.79
CA PRO A 209 28.70 18.08 -4.41
C PRO A 209 28.42 17.97 -2.91
N ALA A 210 29.42 18.22 -2.04
CA ALA A 210 29.25 18.04 -0.60
C ALA A 210 28.49 19.21 0.04
N MET A 211 28.82 20.45 -0.37
CA MET A 211 28.10 21.66 0.05
C MET A 211 26.64 21.62 -0.44
N MET A 212 26.42 21.07 -1.64
CA MET A 212 25.11 20.90 -2.24
C MET A 212 24.14 20.05 -1.41
N GLN A 213 24.58 18.87 -0.96
CA GLN A 213 23.75 17.95 -0.20
C GLN A 213 23.25 18.58 1.10
N GLU A 214 24.12 19.34 1.79
CA GLU A 214 23.75 20.03 3.04
C GLU A 214 22.80 21.20 2.81
N LEU A 215 22.94 21.95 1.72
CA LEU A 215 22.04 23.05 1.38
C LEU A 215 20.65 22.57 0.96
N VAL A 216 20.56 21.50 0.15
CA VAL A 216 19.28 20.88 -0.24
C VAL A 216 18.56 20.36 1.00
N ARG A 217 19.27 19.66 1.90
CA ARG A 217 18.70 19.20 3.16
C ARG A 217 18.09 20.34 4.00
N ARG A 218 18.77 21.48 4.11
CA ARG A 218 18.28 22.65 4.88
C ARG A 218 17.05 23.30 4.27
N ALA A 219 16.96 23.38 2.93
CA ALA A 219 15.84 24.05 2.27
C ALA A 219 14.55 23.22 2.29
N LEU A 220 14.67 21.89 2.23
CA LEU A 220 13.52 21.02 2.41
C LEU A 220 12.97 21.11 3.84
N GLN A 221 13.84 21.29 4.84
CA GLN A 221 13.43 21.52 6.22
C GLN A 221 12.78 22.90 6.45
N SER A 222 13.16 23.93 5.69
CA SER A 222 12.54 25.25 5.79
C SER A 222 11.17 25.34 5.10
N ASN A 223 10.92 24.51 4.08
CA ASN A 223 9.62 24.47 3.40
C ASN A 223 8.51 23.78 4.21
N ASP A 224 8.84 23.10 5.32
CA ASP A 224 7.85 22.61 6.29
C ASP A 224 7.33 23.71 7.23
N VAL A 225 7.82 24.97 7.12
CA VAL A 225 7.46 26.10 8.00
C VAL A 225 6.45 27.08 7.35
N ILE A 226 6.05 26.87 6.11
CA ILE A 226 5.06 27.74 5.44
C ILE A 226 3.69 27.04 5.42
N GLU A 227 3.00 27.07 6.57
CA GLU A 227 1.53 27.00 6.61
C GLU A 227 0.94 28.38 6.28
N PRO A 228 -0.22 28.38 5.58
CA PRO A 228 -1.45 28.65 6.31
C PRO A 228 -2.43 27.46 6.33
#